data_AF-A0A261AZ95-F1
#
_entry.id   AF-A0A261AZ95-F1
#
_cell.length_a   1.000
_cell.length_b   1.000
_cell.length_c   1.000
_cell.angle_alpha   90.00
_cell.angle_beta   90.00
_cell.angle_gamma   90.00
#
_symmetry.space_group_name_H-M   'P 1'
#
loop_
_entity.id
_entity.type
_entity.pdbx_description
1 polymer ?
#
loop_
_entity_poly.entity_id
_entity_poly.type
_entity_poly.pdbx_seq_one_letter_code
_entity_poly.pdbx_strand_id
1 'polypeptide(L)' 'MFLNTFPEPECHYSVHHGSSKHGELVTRKVNIGDEIFHSWNCNYHWDHKNYLFCVMVNNCTISDSGEDEGAAWK' A
#
# COMPACT_ATOMS: atom_id res chain seq x y z
N MET A 1 19.02 -13.72 -26.91
CA MET A 1 18.07 -12.59 -26.85
C MET A 1 16.74 -13.14 -26.37
N PHE A 2 16.55 -13.18 -25.05
CA PHE A 2 15.25 -13.33 -24.40
C PHE A 2 15.36 -12.50 -23.12
N LEU A 3 14.71 -11.32 -23.10
CA LEU A 3 14.53 -10.59 -21.85
C LEU A 3 13.49 -11.37 -21.06
N ASN A 4 13.96 -12.30 -20.24
CA ASN A 4 13.18 -13.19 -19.39
C ASN A 4 12.68 -12.42 -18.14
N THR A 5 12.19 -11.20 -18.34
CA THR A 5 11.63 -10.36 -17.28
C THR A 5 10.19 -10.76 -17.08
N PHE A 6 9.95 -11.56 -16.05
CA PHE A 6 8.60 -11.76 -15.52
C PHE A 6 8.04 -10.39 -15.12
N PRO A 7 6.83 -10.01 -15.59
CA PRO A 7 6.29 -8.70 -15.30
C PRO A 7 6.04 -8.56 -13.79
N GLU A 8 6.54 -7.46 -13.23
CA GLU A 8 6.27 -7.10 -11.84
C GLU A 8 4.75 -6.86 -11.69
N PRO A 9 4.09 -7.38 -10.63
CA PRO A 9 2.67 -7.14 -10.43
C PRO A 9 2.41 -5.65 -10.20
N GLU A 10 1.25 -5.19 -10.67
CA GLU A 10 0.76 -3.88 -10.27
C GLU A 10 0.14 -3.99 -8.88
N CYS A 11 0.81 -3.40 -7.89
CA CYS A 11 0.38 -3.41 -6.50
C CYS A 11 -0.12 -2.03 -6.06
N HIS A 12 -1.32 -2.00 -5.50
CA HIS A 12 -1.91 -0.80 -4.91
C HIS A 12 -2.00 -0.95 -3.40
N TYR A 13 -1.59 0.11 -2.72
CA TYR A 13 -1.73 0.24 -1.27
C TYR A 13 -2.83 1.24 -0.95
N SER A 14 -3.69 0.88 0.00
CA SER A 14 -4.77 1.74 0.48
C SER A 14 -4.95 1.61 1.99
N VAL A 15 -5.41 2.69 2.60
CA VAL A 15 -5.77 2.70 4.02
C VAL A 15 -7.28 2.91 4.11
N HIS A 16 -7.94 2.07 4.89
CA HIS A 16 -9.37 2.09 5.09
C HIS A 16 -9.71 2.36 6.57
N HIS A 17 -10.80 3.06 6.81
CA HIS A 17 -11.33 3.36 8.13
C HIS A 17 -12.78 2.84 8.26
N GLY A 18 -13.19 2.52 9.49
CA GLY A 18 -14.51 1.95 9.80
C GLY A 18 -14.41 0.50 10.29
N SER A 19 -15.54 -0.22 10.32
CA SER A 19 -15.63 -1.51 11.00
C SER A 19 -15.04 -2.72 10.25
N SER A 20 -14.44 -2.54 9.07
CA SER A 20 -13.91 -3.67 8.28
C SER A 20 -12.79 -3.29 7.31
N LYS A 21 -12.09 -4.31 6.82
CA LYS A 21 -11.07 -4.23 5.76
C LYS A 21 -11.55 -3.66 4.41
N HIS A 22 -12.87 -3.56 4.22
CA HIS A 22 -13.51 -2.95 3.04
C HIS A 22 -14.17 -1.62 3.41
N GLY A 23 -13.75 -1.01 4.52
CA GLY A 23 -14.24 0.27 4.99
C GLY A 23 -13.95 1.43 4.03
N GLU A 24 -14.32 2.62 4.46
CA GLU A 24 -14.15 3.82 3.67
C GLU A 24 -12.67 4.14 3.49
N LEU A 25 -12.26 4.57 2.29
CA LEU A 25 -10.88 4.97 2.03
C LEU A 25 -10.53 6.19 2.89
N VAL A 26 -9.41 6.14 3.59
CA VAL A 26 -8.87 7.27 4.34
C VAL A 26 -8.31 8.29 3.36
N THR A 27 -9.09 9.33 3.10
CA THR A 27 -8.71 10.48 2.25
C THR A 27 -8.37 11.72 3.05
N ARG A 28 -8.53 11.66 4.39
CA ARG A 28 -8.39 12.77 5.33
C ARG A 28 -7.71 12.33 6.62
N LYS A 29 -7.43 13.29 7.50
CA LYS A 29 -6.89 13.05 8.84
C LYS A 29 -7.79 12.09 9.63
N VAL A 30 -7.14 11.18 10.36
CA VAL A 30 -7.78 10.26 11.32
C VAL A 30 -7.49 10.73 12.75
N ASN A 31 -8.31 10.33 13.71
CA ASN A 31 -8.10 10.68 15.11
C ASN A 31 -7.24 9.63 15.82
N ILE A 32 -6.58 10.07 16.89
CA ILE A 32 -5.88 9.16 17.79
C ILE A 32 -6.91 8.24 18.45
N GLY A 33 -6.70 6.94 18.32
CA GLY A 33 -7.61 5.90 18.82
C GLY A 33 -8.53 5.31 17.74
N ASP A 34 -8.58 5.91 16.54
CA ASP A 34 -9.30 5.32 15.41
C ASP A 34 -8.54 4.08 14.89
N GLU A 35 -9.27 3.00 14.63
CA GLU A 35 -8.73 1.81 14.00
C GLU A 35 -8.67 2.01 12.47
N ILE A 36 -7.52 1.68 11.88
CA ILE A 36 -7.29 1.76 10.44
C ILE A 36 -6.82 0.41 9.90
N PHE A 37 -7.19 0.13 8.66
CA PHE A 37 -6.86 -1.09 7.97
C PHE A 37 -5.95 -0.79 6.79
N HIS A 38 -4.73 -1.32 6.85
CA HIS A 38 -3.78 -1.28 5.75
C HIS A 38 -4.08 -2.43 4.78
N SER A 39 -4.26 -2.11 3.50
CA SER A 39 -4.63 -3.07 2.47
C SER A 39 -3.65 -2.99 1.30
N TRP A 40 -3.20 -4.16 0.86
CA TRP A 40 -2.37 -4.33 -0.34
C TRP A 40 -3.13 -5.21 -1.32
N ASN A 41 -3.34 -4.71 -2.53
CA ASN A 41 -3.93 -5.46 -3.63
C ASN A 41 -2.93 -5.50 -4.78
N CYS A 42 -2.47 -6.70 -5.14
CA CYS A 42 -1.58 -6.88 -6.26
C CYS A 42 -2.30 -7.66 -7.34
N ASN A 43 -2.29 -7.11 -8.56
CA ASN A 43 -2.86 -7.73 -9.74
C ASN A 43 -1.76 -7.97 -10.78
N TYR A 44 -1.83 -9.15 -11.41
CA TYR A 44 -1.01 -9.46 -12.58
C TYR A 44 -1.87 -9.21 -13.81
N HIS A 45 -1.59 -8.12 -14.52
CA HIS A 45 -2.24 -7.80 -15.79
C HIS A 45 -1.77 -8.73 -16.91
N TRP A 46 -2.21 -9.99 -16.90
CA TRP A 46 -2.32 -10.82 -18.11
C TRP A 46 -3.08 -12.11 -17.79
N ASP A 47 -3.60 -12.75 -18.83
CA ASP A 47 -4.40 -13.99 -18.93
C ASP A 47 -3.95 -15.24 -18.15
N HIS A 48 -2.95 -15.11 -17.27
CA HIS A 48 -2.46 -16.15 -16.42
C HIS A 48 -3.02 -15.96 -15.00
N LYS A 49 -4.00 -16.81 -14.64
CA LYS A 49 -4.45 -17.03 -13.26
C LYS A 49 -3.31 -17.66 -12.44
N ASN A 50 -2.25 -16.91 -12.22
CA ASN A 50 -1.07 -17.38 -11.52
C ASN A 50 -1.31 -17.28 -10.02
N TYR A 51 -1.85 -18.35 -9.45
CA TYR A 51 -1.85 -18.64 -8.01
C TYR A 51 -0.44 -18.85 -7.43
N LEU A 52 0.61 -18.44 -8.13
CA LEU A 52 2.01 -18.77 -7.82
C LEU A 52 2.68 -17.76 -6.89
N PHE A 53 2.05 -16.59 -6.66
CA PHE A 53 2.67 -15.50 -5.91
C PHE A 53 1.72 -14.96 -4.84
N CYS A 54 2.25 -14.78 -3.63
CA CYS A 54 1.57 -14.11 -2.53
C CYS A 54 2.36 -12.85 -2.17
N VAL A 55 1.63 -11.81 -1.74
CA VAL A 55 2.25 -10.59 -1.21
C VAL A 55 2.75 -10.88 0.20
N MET A 56 4.00 -10.52 0.48
CA MET A 56 4.59 -10.59 1.81
C MET A 56 5.03 -9.20 2.23
N VAL A 57 4.52 -8.74 3.37
CA VAL A 57 4.93 -7.49 3.99
C VAL A 57 6.04 -7.80 4.99
N ASN A 58 7.28 -7.47 4.64
CA ASN A 58 8.45 -7.76 5.49
C ASN A 58 8.69 -6.69 6.56
N ASN A 59 8.46 -5.42 6.22
CA ASN A 59 8.65 -4.28 7.11
C ASN A 59 7.62 -3.20 6.75
N CYS A 60 6.99 -2.62 7.78
CA CYS A 60 6.19 -1.42 7.67
C CYS A 60 6.77 -0.38 8.64
N THR A 61 7.28 0.72 8.10
CA THR A 61 7.82 1.83 8.88
C THR A 61 6.94 3.05 8.67
N ILE A 62 6.50 3.68 9.75
CA ILE A 62 5.74 4.94 9.73
C ILE A 62 6.70 6.04 10.13
N SER A 63 6.80 7.07 9.30
CA SER A 63 7.59 8.26 9.60
C SER A 63 6.68 9.47 9.66
N ASP A 64 6.99 10.39 10.57
CA ASP A 64 6.40 11.73 10.61
C ASP A 64 7.07 12.56 9.52
N SER A 65 6.70 12.33 8.26
CA SER A 65 7.31 13.04 7.13
C SER A 65 6.76 14.46 7.07
N GLY A 66 7.33 15.33 7.90
CA GLY A 66 7.20 16.78 7.76
C GLY A 66 8.01 17.35 6.59
N GLU A 67 9.05 16.67 6.06
CA GLU A 67 9.96 17.27 5.07
C GLU A 67 10.82 16.22 4.32
N ASP A 68 10.54 16.02 3.04
CA ASP A 68 11.51 16.34 1.97
C ASP A 68 10.79 17.44 1.17
N GLU A 69 10.71 18.68 1.65
CA GLU A 69 11.49 19.81 1.11
C GLU A 69 11.42 21.02 2.07
N GLY A 70 12.48 21.25 2.85
CA GLY A 70 12.95 22.56 3.34
C GLY A 70 11.96 23.53 4.03
N ALA A 71 11.57 23.26 5.28
CA ALA A 71 11.01 24.29 6.16
C ALA A 71 11.80 24.35 7.47
N ALA A 72 12.84 25.18 7.42
CA ALA A 72 13.62 25.62 8.57
C ALA A 72 12.74 25.95 9.77
N TRP A 73 13.00 25.26 10.88
CA TRP A 73 12.50 25.62 12.19
C TRP A 73 12.95 27.04 12.54
N LYS A 74 11.99 27.95 12.73
CA LYS A 74 12.12 29.17 13.52
C LYS A 74 10.78 29.59 14.09
#